data_AF-A0A0Q1CV51-F1
#
_entry.id   AF-A0A0Q1CV51-F1
#
_cell.length_a   1.000
_cell.length_b   1.000
_cell.length_c   1.000
_cell.angle_alpha   90.00
_cell.angle_beta   90.00
_cell.angle_gamma   90.00
#
_symmetry.space_group_name_H-M   'P 1'
#
loop_
_entity.id
_entity.type
_entity.pdbx_description
1 polymer ?
#
loop_
_entity_poly.entity_id
_entity_poly.type
_entity_poly.pdbx_seq_one_letter_code
_entity_poly.pdbx_strand_id
1 'polypeptide(L)' 'ICLALLVFTLIERAVRQAIAPAEKLPGLYAGRPARPTGRLILEALAPLRLVPTAAGQPAYIPRPGPLQQHLLDLLGIDPT' A
#
# COMPACT_ATOMS: atom_id res chain seq x y z
N ILE A 1 -20.33 -12.70 1.40
CA ILE A 1 -19.17 -11.97 1.98
C ILE A 1 -19.29 -10.50 1.57
N CYS A 2 -18.93 -9.54 2.43
CA CYS A 2 -18.99 -8.12 2.06
C CYS A 2 -17.82 -7.78 1.12
N LEU A 3 -18.07 -6.95 0.09
CA LEU A 3 -17.05 -6.56 -0.89
C LEU A 3 -15.82 -5.93 -0.22
N ALA A 4 -16.03 -5.07 0.78
CA ALA A 4 -14.93 -4.47 1.53
C ALA A 4 -14.03 -5.53 2.18
N LEU A 5 -14.62 -6.52 2.86
CA LEU A 5 -13.86 -7.61 3.48
C LEU A 5 -13.15 -8.49 2.45
N LEU A 6 -13.76 -8.69 1.28
CA LEU A 6 -13.11 -9.40 0.18
C LEU A 6 -11.86 -8.66 -0.30
N VAL A 7 -11.96 -7.36 -0.55
CA VAL A 7 -10.81 -6.54 -0.97
C VAL A 7 -9.70 -6.56 0.09
N PHE A 8 -10.06 -6.37 1.36
CA PHE A 8 -9.08 -6.41 2.46
C PHE A 8 -8.37 -7.76 2.55
N THR A 9 -9.10 -8.86 2.43
CA THR A 9 -8.51 -10.21 2.54
C THR A 9 -7.68 -10.58 1.32
N LEU A 10 -8.05 -10.15 0.12
CA LEU A 10 -7.26 -10.39 -1.10
C LEU A 10 -5.92 -9.66 -1.07
N ILE A 11 -5.93 -8.36 -0.74
CA ILE A 11 -4.70 -7.56 -0.65
C ILE A 11 -3.79 -8.10 0.45
N GLU A 12 -4.34 -8.41 1.62
CA GLU A 12 -3.58 -9.01 2.71
C GLU A 12 -2.94 -10.34 2.30
N ARG A 13 -3.71 -11.22 1.65
CA ARG A 13 -3.21 -12.51 1.19
C ARG A 13 -2.10 -12.37 0.16
N ALA A 14 -2.26 -11.48 -0.83
CA ALA A 14 -1.28 -11.25 -1.87
C ALA A 14 0.06 -10.80 -1.28
N VAL A 15 0.06 -9.79 -0.40
CA VAL A 15 1.29 -9.30 0.25
C VAL A 15 1.93 -10.40 1.10
N ARG A 16 1.14 -11.15 1.88
CA ARG A 16 1.66 -12.27 2.70
C ARG A 16 2.32 -13.37 1.88
N GLN A 17 1.74 -13.68 0.72
CA GLN A 17 2.32 -14.68 -0.20
C GLN A 17 3.63 -14.17 -0.80
N ALA A 18 3.69 -12.89 -1.17
CA ALA A 18 4.87 -12.28 -1.77
C ALA A 18 6.07 -12.18 -0.79
N ILE A 19 5.81 -12.01 0.52
CA ILE A 19 6.89 -11.91 1.51
C ILE A 19 7.31 -13.24 2.12
N ALA A 20 6.62 -14.36 1.83
CA ALA A 20 6.93 -15.65 2.43
C ALA A 20 8.38 -16.08 2.09
N PRO A 21 9.16 -16.63 3.05
CA PRO A 21 8.75 -17.09 4.39
C PRO A 21 8.72 -15.99 5.48
N ALA A 22 9.00 -14.73 5.16
CA ALA A 22 8.94 -13.66 6.16
C ALA A 22 7.49 -13.38 6.59
N GLU A 23 7.28 -13.15 7.89
CA GLU A 23 5.94 -12.88 8.43
C GLU A 23 5.61 -11.39 8.59
N LYS A 24 6.64 -10.54 8.60
CA LYS A 24 6.53 -9.10 8.88
C LYS A 24 7.20 -8.30 7.78
N LEU A 25 6.55 -7.22 7.39
CA LEU A 25 7.08 -6.23 6.45
C LEU A 25 7.78 -5.10 7.23
N PRO A 26 9.06 -4.81 6.98
CA PRO A 26 9.78 -3.70 7.59
C PRO A 26 9.08 -2.35 7.33
N GLY A 27 9.11 -1.45 8.30
CA GLY A 27 8.59 -0.09 8.14
C GLY A 27 7.06 0.06 8.14
N LEU A 28 6.31 -1.04 8.07
CA LEU A 28 4.86 -1.02 7.87
C LEU A 28 4.07 -0.37 9.02
N TYR A 29 4.59 -0.37 10.26
CA TYR A 29 3.91 0.24 11.40
C TYR A 29 4.85 1.18 12.16
N ALA A 30 4.68 2.49 11.98
CA ALA A 30 5.49 3.52 12.66
C ALA A 30 7.00 3.24 12.53
N GLY A 31 7.46 2.84 11.34
CA GLY A 31 8.85 2.49 11.06
C GLY A 31 9.29 1.10 11.57
N ARG A 32 8.41 0.35 12.23
CA ARG A 32 8.69 -0.98 12.78
C ARG A 32 8.17 -2.08 11.86
N PRO A 33 8.81 -3.27 11.89
CA PRO A 33 8.29 -4.43 11.17
C PRO A 33 6.94 -4.87 11.74
N ALA A 34 5.94 -5.00 10.88
CA ALA A 34 4.61 -5.43 11.28
C ALA A 34 4.05 -6.48 10.32
N ARG A 35 3.16 -7.31 10.86
CA ARG A 35 2.45 -8.32 10.07
C ARG A 35 1.54 -7.58 9.08
N PRO A 36 1.63 -7.83 7.77
CA PRO A 36 0.80 -7.15 6.79
C PRO A 36 -0.66 -7.51 7.02
N THR A 37 -1.48 -6.48 7.25
CA THR A 37 -2.94 -6.60 7.34
C THR A 37 -3.54 -5.68 6.29
N GLY A 38 -4.74 -6.00 5.79
CA GLY A 38 -5.41 -5.18 4.78
C GLY A 38 -5.49 -3.71 5.20
N ARG A 39 -5.76 -3.44 6.49
CA ARG A 39 -5.76 -2.09 7.06
C ARG A 39 -4.40 -1.39 6.94
N LEU A 40 -3.32 -2.02 7.41
CA LEU A 40 -1.99 -1.41 7.39
C LEU A 40 -1.46 -1.17 5.98
N ILE A 41 -1.77 -2.08 5.05
CA ILE A 41 -1.38 -1.93 3.64
C ILE A 41 -2.11 -0.73 3.03
N LEU A 42 -3.43 -0.65 3.21
CA LEU A 42 -4.22 0.46 2.67
C LEU A 42 -3.88 1.79 3.35
N GLU A 43 -3.57 1.81 4.65
CA GLU A 43 -3.09 3.01 5.35
C GLU A 43 -1.74 3.50 4.79
N ALA A 44 -0.81 2.58 4.51
CA ALA A 44 0.47 2.94 3.91
C ALA A 44 0.32 3.51 2.49
N LEU A 45 -0.66 3.02 1.72
CA LEU A 45 -0.95 3.45 0.36
C LEU A 45 -1.90 4.65 0.28
N ALA A 46 -2.66 4.97 1.34
CA ALA A 46 -3.62 6.07 1.37
C ALA A 46 -3.08 7.45 0.92
N PRO A 47 -1.79 7.79 1.11
CA PRO A 47 -1.23 9.02 0.59
C PRO A 47 -1.12 9.08 -0.95
N LEU A 48 -1.14 7.93 -1.64
CA LEU A 48 -1.11 7.83 -3.11
C LEU A 48 -2.49 8.11 -3.72
N ARG A 49 -3.02 9.29 -3.43
CA ARG A 49 -4.29 9.77 -3.97
C ARG A 49 -4.06 10.97 -4.87
N LEU A 50 -4.95 11.18 -5.83
CA LEU A 50 -4.95 12.36 -6.66
C LEU A 50 -5.07 13.61 -5.79
N VAL A 51 -4.05 14.47 -5.82
CA VAL A 51 -4.10 15.80 -5.22
C VAL A 51 -4.79 16.70 -6.25
N PRO A 52 -5.95 17.30 -5.90
CA PRO A 52 -6.67 18.16 -6.83
C PRO A 52 -5.85 19.40 -7.17
N THR A 53 -6.16 20.02 -8.31
CA THR A 53 -5.50 21.26 -8.71
C THR A 53 -5.75 22.37 -7.69
N ALA A 54 -4.71 23.14 -7.42
CA ALA A 54 -4.76 24.38 -6.64
C ALA A 54 -4.25 25.53 -7.51
N ALA A 55 -4.49 26.79 -7.13
CA ALA A 55 -4.12 27.95 -7.94
C ALA A 55 -2.62 27.93 -8.31
N GLY A 56 -2.34 27.72 -9.60
CA GLY A 56 -0.97 27.62 -10.14
C GLY A 56 -0.31 26.24 -10.05
N GLN A 57 -1.01 25.21 -9.55
CA GLN A 57 -0.49 23.85 -9.44
C GLN A 57 -1.43 22.83 -10.11
N PRO A 58 -0.98 22.09 -11.14
CA PRO A 58 -1.79 21.06 -11.77
C PRO A 58 -2.07 19.92 -10.79
N ALA A 59 -3.15 19.18 -11.03
CA ALA A 59 -3.43 17.97 -10.27
C ALA A 59 -2.27 16.97 -10.46
N TYR A 60 -1.86 16.32 -9.37
CA TYR A 60 -0.76 15.37 -9.39
C TYR A 60 -1.03 14.20 -8.44
N ILE A 61 -0.43 13.05 -8.73
CA ILE A 61 -0.36 11.94 -7.79
C ILE A 61 1.02 12.01 -7.11
N PRO A 62 1.09 12.02 -5.77
CA PRO A 62 2.37 12.01 -5.07
C PRO A 62 3.21 10.80 -5.48
N ARG A 63 4.51 10.99 -5.67
CA ARG A 63 5.42 9.86 -5.91
C ARG A 63 5.46 8.95 -4.68
N PRO A 64 5.47 7.62 -4.87
CA PRO A 64 5.57 6.69 -3.76
C PRO A 64 6.89 6.83 -3.02
N GLY A 65 6.81 6.87 -1.69
CA GLY A 65 7.96 6.69 -0.82
C GLY A 65 8.46 5.24 -0.83
N PRO A 66 9.58 4.93 -0.16
CA PRO A 66 10.21 3.60 -0.24
C PRO A 66 9.29 2.44 0.17
N LEU A 67 8.52 2.62 1.25
CA LEU A 67 7.55 1.61 1.71
C LEU A 67 6.40 1.41 0.71
N GLN A 68 5.92 2.51 0.11
CA GLN A 68 4.81 2.48 -0.83
C GLN A 68 5.22 1.79 -2.12
N GLN A 69 6.40 2.14 -2.66
CA GLN A 69 6.95 1.47 -3.83
C GLN A 69 7.12 -0.02 -3.57
N HIS A 70 7.73 -0.38 -2.43
CA HIS A 70 7.90 -1.78 -2.09
C HIS A 70 6.57 -2.54 -1.98
N LEU A 71 5.52 -1.93 -1.43
CA LEU A 71 4.18 -2.52 -1.40
C LEU A 71 3.57 -2.69 -2.80
N LEU A 72 3.77 -1.71 -3.69
CA LEU A 72 3.31 -1.79 -5.08
C LEU A 72 4.04 -2.91 -5.84
N ASP A 73 5.35 -3.04 -5.65
CA ASP A 73 6.16 -4.11 -6.24
C ASP A 73 5.68 -5.49 -5.77
N LEU A 74 5.40 -5.66 -4.46
CA LEU A 74 4.86 -6.90 -3.91
C LEU A 74 3.46 -7.23 -4.42
N LEU A 75 2.69 -6.22 -4.82
CA LEU A 75 1.36 -6.38 -5.41
C LEU A 75 1.40 -6.52 -6.94
N GLY A 76 2.57 -6.36 -7.57
CA GLY A 76 2.73 -6.37 -9.02
C GLY A 76 2.01 -5.21 -9.73
N ILE A 77 1.97 -4.03 -9.10
CA ILE A 77 1.29 -2.84 -9.62
C ILE A 77 2.34 -1.83 -10.09
N ASP A 78 2.37 -1.54 -11.39
CA ASP A 78 3.18 -0.46 -11.96
C ASP A 78 2.41 0.88 -11.90
N PRO A 79 2.93 1.91 -11.23
CA PRO A 79 2.27 3.21 -11.11
C PRO A 79 2.53 4.17 -12.30
N THR A 80 2.96 3.64 -13.45
CA THR A 80 3.33 4.40 -14.66
C THR A 80 2.15 4.60 -15.60
#